data_AF-A0A6G0KIG2-F1
#
_entry.id   AF-A0A6G0KIG2-F1
#
_cell.length_a   1.000
_cell.length_b   1.000
_cell.length_c   1.000
_cell.angle_alpha   90.00
_cell.angle_beta   90.00
_cell.angle_gamma   90.00
#
_symmetry.space_group_name_H-M   'P 1'
#
loop_
_entity.id
_entity.type
_entity.pdbx_description
1 polymer ?
#
loop_
_entity_poly.entity_id
_entity_poly.type
_entity_poly.pdbx_seq_one_letter_code
_entity_poly.pdbx_strand_id
1 'polypeptide(L)'
;MVQTGHAVAVAFALNIAAGAATILGGMVIFSKRLVYLANPLSLAVALSISSGVMMFISLVEIFGESVHLLTEGLRTEDMSEETATGHGWLSATACFAIGIALIYFIDMARGSHPSTK
;
A
#
# COMPACT_ATOMS: atom_id res chain seq x y z
N MET A 1 -16.37 -9.60 18.08
CA MET A 1 -15.18 -10.44 18.37
C MET A 1 -14.05 -9.49 18.75
N VAL A 2 -13.64 -9.47 20.02
CA VAL A 2 -12.64 -8.52 20.53
C VAL A 2 -11.27 -8.94 20.00
N GLN A 3 -10.73 -8.19 19.03
CA GLN A 3 -9.40 -8.44 18.50
C GLN A 3 -8.38 -8.09 19.59
N THR A 4 -7.73 -9.13 20.08
CA THR A 4 -6.89 -9.24 21.27
C THR A 4 -5.82 -8.15 21.29
N GLY A 5 -5.59 -7.48 22.42
CA GLY A 5 -4.65 -6.36 22.55
C GLY A 5 -3.24 -6.61 22.02
N HIS A 6 -2.84 -7.88 21.86
CA HIS A 6 -1.61 -8.29 21.18
C HIS A 6 -1.54 -7.87 19.70
N ALA A 7 -2.61 -8.08 18.92
CA ALA A 7 -2.63 -7.71 17.50
C ALA A 7 -2.52 -6.19 17.31
N VAL A 8 -3.22 -5.43 18.17
CA VAL A 8 -3.15 -3.96 18.18
C VAL A 8 -1.75 -3.48 18.57
N ALA A 9 -1.13 -4.10 19.58
CA ALA A 9 0.23 -3.79 19.99
C ALA A 9 1.27 -4.10 18.90
N VAL A 10 1.12 -5.23 18.18
CA VAL A 10 2.00 -5.58 17.05
C VAL A 10 1.83 -4.59 15.90
N ALA A 11 0.59 -4.26 15.52
CA ALA A 11 0.33 -3.26 14.48
C ALA A 11 0.94 -1.89 14.83
N PHE A 12 0.81 -1.47 16.08
CA PHE A 12 1.41 -0.23 16.57
C PHE A 12 2.94 -0.25 16.56
N ALA A 13 3.54 -1.36 17.00
CA ALA A 13 4.99 -1.55 16.98
C ALA A 13 5.55 -1.54 15.55
N LEU A 14 4.86 -2.19 14.60
CA LEU A 14 5.24 -2.17 13.18
C LEU A 14 5.15 -0.76 12.59
N ASN A 15 4.12 0.02 12.95
CA ASN A 15 4.00 1.40 12.50
C ASN A 15 5.12 2.31 13.05
N ILE A 16 5.50 2.14 14.33
CA ILE A 16 6.66 2.83 14.91
C ILE A 16 7.95 2.42 14.20
N ALA A 17 8.15 1.14 13.94
CA ALA A 17 9.32 0.64 13.24
C ALA A 17 9.41 1.18 11.81
N ALA A 18 8.30 1.24 11.09
CA ALA A 18 8.23 1.84 9.74
C ALA A 18 8.56 3.34 9.76
N GLY A 19 8.05 4.08 10.76
CA GLY A 19 8.40 5.49 10.97
C GLY A 19 9.88 5.68 11.28
N ALA A 20 10.44 4.86 12.17
CA ALA A 20 11.87 4.88 12.50
C ALA A 20 12.75 4.56 11.29
N ALA A 21 12.38 3.58 10.46
CA ALA A 21 13.09 3.25 9.23
C ALA A 21 13.11 4.44 8.25
N THR A 22 12.02 5.18 8.15
CA THR A 22 11.93 6.41 7.32
C THR A 22 12.85 7.51 7.84
N ILE A 23 12.89 7.72 9.17
CA ILE A 23 13.78 8.71 9.81
C ILE A 23 15.25 8.34 9.59
N LEU A 24 15.61 7.06 9.75
CA LEU A 24 16.96 6.57 9.49
C LEU A 24 17.35 6.75 8.02
N GLY A 25 16.45 6.43 7.09
CA GLY A 25 16.65 6.68 5.66
C GLY A 25 16.84 8.16 5.32
N GLY A 26 16.11 9.06 5.98
CA GLY A 26 16.28 10.51 5.84
C GLY A 26 17.59 11.02 6.45
N MET A 27 18.01 10.47 7.60
CA MET A 27 19.25 10.87 8.28
C MET A 27 20.51 10.57 7.44
N VAL A 28 20.46 9.51 6.63
CA VAL A 28 21.51 9.14 5.67
C VAL A 28 21.83 10.28 4.69
N ILE A 29 20.84 11.11 4.32
CA ILE A 29 21.01 12.22 3.37
C ILE A 29 21.85 13.37 3.99
N PHE A 30 21.83 13.55 5.32
CA PHE A 30 22.57 14.63 5.99
C PHE A 30 24.06 14.32 6.22
N SER A 31 24.51 13.08 6.00
CA SER A 31 25.91 12.71 6.18
C SER A 31 26.74 13.05 4.94
N LYS A 32 27.72 13.94 5.06
CA LYS A 32 28.62 14.35 3.95
C LYS A 32 29.33 13.19 3.24
N ARG A 33 29.48 12.03 3.90
CA ARG A 33 30.03 10.79 3.28
C ARG A 33 29.00 10.00 2.46
N LEU A 34 27.71 10.07 2.79
CA LEU A 34 26.63 9.37 2.08
C LEU A 34 25.90 10.28 1.07
N VAL A 35 26.13 11.60 1.08
CA VAL A 35 25.70 12.53 0.01
C VAL A 35 26.22 12.12 -1.37
N TYR A 36 27.35 11.41 -1.47
CA TYR A 36 27.82 10.83 -2.73
C TYR A 36 26.88 9.74 -3.29
N LEU A 37 26.16 9.02 -2.41
CA LEU A 37 25.10 8.07 -2.78
C LEU A 37 23.75 8.76 -3.06
N ALA A 38 23.62 10.07 -2.78
CA ALA A 38 22.50 10.88 -3.25
C ALA A 38 22.72 11.39 -4.69
N ASN A 39 23.64 10.77 -5.44
CA ASN A 39 23.74 10.93 -6.89
C ASN A 39 22.39 10.52 -7.52
N PRO A 40 21.82 11.29 -8.48
CA PRO A 40 20.54 10.98 -9.13
C PRO A 40 20.37 9.53 -9.60
N LEU A 41 21.45 8.87 -10.00
CA LEU A 41 21.42 7.45 -10.40
C LEU A 41 21.06 6.54 -9.21
N SER A 42 21.72 6.72 -8.07
CA SER A 42 21.48 5.91 -6.86
C SER A 42 20.08 6.18 -6.28
N LEU A 43 19.62 7.44 -6.33
CA LEU A 43 18.25 7.79 -5.96
C LEU A 43 17.22 7.15 -6.89
N ALA A 44 17.45 7.18 -8.21
CA ALA A 44 16.56 6.53 -9.18
C ALA A 44 16.49 5.01 -8.97
N VAL A 45 17.63 4.36 -8.67
CA VAL A 45 17.68 2.93 -8.36
C VAL A 45 16.91 2.63 -7.07
N ALA A 46 17.12 3.40 -6.00
CA ALA A 46 16.41 3.21 -4.74
C ALA A 46 14.89 3.39 -4.89
N LEU A 47 14.45 4.44 -5.62
CA LEU A 47 13.03 4.67 -5.90
C LEU A 47 12.43 3.58 -6.79
N SER A 48 13.17 3.11 -7.80
CA SER A 48 12.72 2.00 -8.65
C SER A 48 12.53 0.72 -7.85
N ILE A 49 13.48 0.39 -6.96
CA ILE A 49 13.38 -0.79 -6.09
C ILE A 49 12.20 -0.63 -5.13
N SER A 50 12.03 0.54 -4.50
CA SER A 50 10.92 0.80 -3.59
C SER A 50 9.56 0.68 -4.27
N SER A 51 9.42 1.25 -5.46
CA SER A 51 8.21 1.13 -6.28
C SER A 51 7.94 -0.33 -6.67
N GLY A 52 8.98 -1.09 -7.02
CA GLY A 52 8.86 -2.50 -7.38
C GLY A 52 8.38 -3.36 -6.20
N VAL A 53 9.00 -3.20 -5.03
CA VAL A 53 8.61 -3.91 -3.81
C VAL A 53 7.17 -3.58 -3.41
N MET A 54 6.77 -2.30 -3.48
CA MET A 54 5.41 -1.92 -3.14
C MET A 54 4.37 -2.47 -4.12
N MET A 55 4.70 -2.53 -5.42
CA MET A 55 3.83 -3.13 -6.44
C MET A 55 3.69 -4.65 -6.23
N PHE A 56 4.79 -5.34 -5.90
CA PHE A 56 4.77 -6.78 -5.60
C PHE A 56 3.89 -7.10 -4.39
N ILE A 57 4.09 -6.41 -3.26
CA ILE A 57 3.29 -6.60 -2.04
C ILE A 57 1.80 -6.33 -2.32
N SER A 58 1.50 -5.26 -3.07
CA SER A 58 0.10 -4.90 -3.37
C SER A 58 -0.62 -5.94 -4.20
N LEU A 59 0.02 -6.47 -5.26
CA LEU A 59 -0.62 -7.39 -6.21
C LEU A 59 -0.60 -8.85 -5.76
N VAL A 60 0.46 -9.30 -5.09
CA VAL A 60 0.63 -10.72 -4.74
C VAL A 60 0.11 -11.01 -3.34
N GLU A 61 0.45 -10.17 -2.36
CA GLU A 61 0.08 -10.41 -0.96
C GLU A 61 -1.31 -9.84 -0.66
N ILE A 62 -1.48 -8.52 -0.85
CA ILE A 62 -2.70 -7.83 -0.41
C ILE A 62 -3.91 -8.16 -1.30
N PHE A 63 -3.76 -8.16 -2.62
CA PHE A 63 -4.90 -8.44 -3.51
C PHE A 63 -5.43 -9.87 -3.35
N GLY A 64 -4.54 -10.86 -3.21
CA GLY A 64 -4.91 -12.25 -2.97
C GLY A 64 -5.66 -12.43 -1.64
N GLU A 65 -5.12 -11.87 -0.56
CA GLU A 65 -5.76 -11.90 0.76
C GLU A 65 -7.11 -11.17 0.75
N SER A 66 -7.21 -10.03 0.04
CA SER A 66 -8.45 -9.26 -0.08
C SER A 66 -9.55 -10.03 -0.80
N VAL A 67 -9.23 -10.70 -1.90
CA VAL A 67 -10.19 -11.57 -2.62
C VAL A 67 -10.66 -12.71 -1.72
N HIS A 68 -9.75 -13.33 -0.98
CA HIS A 68 -10.07 -14.43 -0.07
C HIS A 68 -11.03 -13.98 1.04
N LEU A 69 -10.67 -12.92 1.79
CA LEU A 69 -11.48 -12.38 2.88
C LEU A 69 -12.85 -11.88 2.40
N LEU A 70 -12.91 -11.31 1.19
CA LEU A 70 -14.15 -10.80 0.63
C LEU A 70 -15.05 -11.91 0.08
N THR A 71 -14.48 -12.97 -0.48
CA THR A 71 -15.21 -14.19 -0.86
C THR A 71 -15.81 -14.87 0.38
N GLU A 72 -15.02 -14.98 1.47
CA GLU A 72 -15.48 -15.53 2.74
C GLU A 72 -16.57 -14.67 3.38
N GLY A 73 -16.39 -13.34 3.40
CA GLY A 73 -17.34 -12.40 3.97
C GLY A 73 -18.64 -12.23 3.19
N LEU A 74 -18.62 -12.46 1.86
CA LEU A 74 -19.82 -12.41 1.00
C LEU A 74 -20.57 -13.75 0.94
N ARG A 75 -20.02 -14.82 1.52
CA ARG A 75 -20.61 -16.15 1.50
C ARG A 75 -21.87 -16.19 2.40
N THR A 76 -23.05 -16.05 1.79
CA THR A 76 -24.35 -16.29 2.44
C THR A 76 -24.79 -17.74 2.23
N GLU A 77 -25.49 -18.34 3.21
CA GLU A 77 -25.86 -19.77 3.22
C GLU A 77 -26.64 -20.26 1.98
N ASP A 78 -27.25 -19.35 1.21
CA ASP A 78 -28.04 -19.66 0.00
C ASP A 78 -27.26 -19.54 -1.35
N MET A 79 -25.93 -19.37 -1.35
CA MET A 79 -25.15 -19.15 -2.58
C MET A 79 -24.17 -20.29 -2.94
N SER A 80 -24.17 -20.69 -4.20
CA SER A 80 -23.19 -21.63 -4.80
C SER A 80 -21.76 -21.07 -4.72
N GLU A 81 -20.77 -21.93 -4.46
CA GLU A 81 -19.35 -21.55 -4.33
C GLU A 81 -18.79 -20.84 -5.56
N GLU A 82 -19.34 -21.14 -6.74
CA GLU A 82 -18.95 -20.51 -8.00
C GLU A 82 -19.40 -19.04 -8.11
N THR A 83 -20.54 -18.70 -7.50
CA THR A 83 -21.07 -17.31 -7.50
C THR A 83 -20.41 -16.47 -6.41
N ALA A 84 -20.09 -17.07 -5.25
CA ALA A 84 -19.37 -16.40 -4.17
C ALA A 84 -17.94 -15.99 -4.59
N THR A 85 -17.23 -16.88 -5.30
CA THR A 85 -15.88 -16.59 -5.82
C THR A 85 -15.89 -15.52 -6.92
N GLY A 86 -16.89 -15.56 -7.81
CA GLY A 86 -17.09 -14.53 -8.84
C GLY A 86 -17.35 -13.13 -8.25
N HIS A 87 -18.20 -13.03 -7.22
CA HIS A 87 -18.46 -11.75 -6.56
C HIS A 87 -17.27 -11.27 -5.72
N GLY A 88 -16.53 -12.16 -5.07
CA GLY A 88 -15.32 -11.81 -4.33
C GLY A 88 -14.25 -11.16 -5.22
N TRP A 89 -14.02 -11.74 -6.41
CA TRP A 89 -13.11 -11.14 -7.40
C TRP A 89 -13.61 -9.78 -7.92
N LEU A 90 -14.89 -9.70 -8.31
CA LEU A 90 -15.46 -8.46 -8.84
C LEU A 90 -15.39 -7.32 -7.83
N SER A 91 -15.74 -7.61 -6.57
CA SER A 91 -15.76 -6.61 -5.50
C SER A 91 -14.34 -6.20 -5.05
N ALA A 92 -13.38 -7.13 -5.04
CA ALA A 92 -11.97 -6.81 -4.79
C ALA A 92 -11.39 -5.92 -5.90
N THR A 93 -11.65 -6.24 -7.17
CA THR A 93 -11.24 -5.40 -8.31
C THR A 93 -11.94 -4.04 -8.27
N ALA A 94 -13.23 -3.97 -7.92
CA ALA A 94 -13.94 -2.71 -7.78
C ALA A 94 -13.33 -1.82 -6.68
N CYS A 95 -13.02 -2.40 -5.51
CA CYS A 95 -12.36 -1.67 -4.42
C CYS A 95 -10.96 -1.17 -4.83
N PHE A 96 -10.18 -2.01 -5.52
CA PHE A 96 -8.87 -1.63 -6.06
C PHE A 96 -8.98 -0.47 -7.07
N ALA A 97 -9.94 -0.54 -8.00
CA ALA A 97 -10.18 0.52 -8.98
C ALA A 97 -10.64 1.83 -8.32
N ILE A 98 -11.49 1.75 -7.30
CA ILE A 98 -11.89 2.91 -6.49
C ILE A 98 -10.67 3.52 -5.78
N GLY A 99 -9.78 2.70 -5.20
CA GLY A 99 -8.54 3.16 -4.59
C GLY A 99 -7.64 3.93 -5.56
N ILE A 100 -7.46 3.42 -6.78
CA ILE A 100 -6.71 4.13 -7.83
C ILE A 100 -7.38 5.46 -8.20
N ALA A 101 -8.71 5.44 -8.40
CA ALA A 101 -9.47 6.64 -8.74
C ALA A 101 -9.37 7.70 -7.64
N LEU A 102 -9.39 7.30 -6.37
CA LEU A 102 -9.21 8.21 -5.22
C LEU A 102 -7.81 8.82 -5.17
N ILE A 103 -6.75 8.03 -5.38
CA ILE A 103 -5.37 8.54 -5.43
C ILE A 103 -5.21 9.53 -6.58
N TYR A 104 -5.74 9.18 -7.76
CA TYR A 104 -5.72 10.06 -8.93
C TYR A 104 -6.52 11.35 -8.70
N PHE A 105 -7.68 11.26 -8.03
CA PHE A 105 -8.48 12.43 -7.67
C PHE A 105 -7.74 13.35 -6.70
N ILE A 106 -7.05 12.80 -5.69
CA ILE A 106 -6.22 13.57 -4.76
C ILE A 106 -5.07 14.25 -5.50
N ASP A 107 -4.41 13.55 -6.42
CA ASP A 107 -3.32 14.12 -7.22
C ASP A 107 -3.83 15.24 -8.14
N MET A 108 -4.97 15.04 -8.80
CA MET A 108 -5.63 16.06 -9.62
C MET A 108 -6.05 17.28 -8.79
N ALA A 109 -6.61 17.07 -7.59
CA ALA A 109 -6.98 18.15 -6.70
C ALA A 109 -5.75 18.96 -6.26
N ARG A 110 -4.62 18.28 -6.00
CA ARG A 110 -3.35 18.95 -5.64
C ARG A 110 -2.67 19.63 -6.84
N GLY A 111 -2.76 19.02 -8.02
CA GLY A 111 -2.28 19.56 -9.29
C GLY A 111 -3.10 20.73 -9.82
N SER A 112 -4.30 20.97 -9.25
CA SER A 112 -5.14 22.14 -9.57
C SER A 112 -4.69 23.45 -8.91
N HIS A 113 -3.61 23.44 -8.11
CA HIS A 113 -2.91 24.67 -7.81
C HIS A 113 -2.07 25.04 -9.04
N PRO A 114 -2.50 26.04 -9.84
CA PRO A 114 -1.69 26.46 -10.96
C PRO A 114 -0.36 26.92 -10.39
N SER A 115 0.71 26.25 -10.80
CA SER A 115 2.03 26.87 -10.88
C SER A 115 1.94 28.00 -11.90
N THR A 116 1.19 29.04 -11.56
CA THR A 116 1.20 30.34 -12.23
C THR A 116 2.24 31.17 -11.50
N LYS A 117 3.44 31.12 -12.10
CA LYS A 117 4.57 32.05 -11.97
C LYS A 117 5.52 31.80 -10.80
#